data_AF-A0A947WER8-F1
#
_entry.id   AF-A0A947WER8-F1
#
_cell.length_a   1.000
_cell.length_b   1.000
_cell.length_c   1.000
_cell.angle_alpha   90.00
_cell.angle_beta   90.00
_cell.angle_gamma   90.00
#
_symmetry.space_group_name_H-M   'P 1'
#
loop_
_entity.id
_entity.type
_entity.pdbx_description
1 polymer ?
#
loop_
_entity_poly.entity_id
_entity_poly.type
_entity_poly.pdbx_seq_one_letter_code
_entity_poly.pdbx_strand_id
1 'polypeptide(L)'
;YALLFADLRADLPGLLGAVYVGAVEMGFTFVLWLTALRLTASTARIANLIFLSPFVSLLFIQFVLGEPVRRATPLGLVLIVGGLVWQRMGRRRTSRA
;
A
#
# COMPACT_ATOMS: atom_id res chain seq x y z
N TYR A 1 17.30 3.05 -22.97
CA TYR A 1 18.36 2.04 -22.74
C TYR A 1 17.86 0.85 -21.90
N ALA A 2 17.09 1.04 -20.83
CA ALA A 2 16.61 -0.07 -19.97
C ALA A 2 15.57 -1.02 -20.61
N LEU A 3 14.76 -0.56 -21.57
CA LEU A 3 13.72 -1.39 -22.22
C LEU A 3 14.26 -2.38 -23.27
N LEU A 4 15.52 -2.22 -23.69
CA LEU A 4 16.17 -3.06 -24.71
C LEU A 4 16.83 -4.32 -24.14
N PHE A 5 16.97 -4.42 -22.81
CA PHE A 5 17.57 -5.57 -22.11
C PHE A 5 16.56 -6.42 -21.34
N ALA A 6 15.28 -6.04 -21.37
CA ALA A 6 14.22 -6.92 -20.90
C ALA A 6 13.89 -7.86 -22.06
N ASP A 7 14.29 -9.13 -21.94
CA ASP A 7 13.68 -10.20 -22.72
C ASP A 7 12.17 -10.22 -22.41
N LEU A 8 11.41 -9.41 -23.15
CA LEU A 8 9.94 -9.40 -23.15
C LEU A 8 9.47 -10.68 -23.82
N ARG A 9 9.72 -11.81 -23.16
CA ARG A 9 9.05 -13.06 -23.48
C ARG A 9 7.62 -12.90 -23.01
N ALA A 10 6.75 -12.60 -23.96
CA ALA A 10 5.30 -12.64 -23.77
C ALA A 10 4.86 -14.11 -23.70
N ASP A 11 5.29 -14.80 -22.65
CA ASP A 11 4.84 -16.14 -22.35
C ASP A 11 3.39 -16.04 -21.82
N LEU A 12 2.53 -16.96 -22.26
CA LEU A 12 1.10 -16.94 -21.92
C LEU A 12 0.83 -16.82 -20.40
N PRO A 13 1.56 -17.49 -19.49
CA PRO A 13 1.39 -17.30 -18.06
C PRO A 13 1.70 -15.87 -17.58
N GLY A 14 2.74 -15.25 -18.14
CA GLY A 14 3.10 -13.87 -17.83
C GLY A 14 2.04 -12.87 -18.32
N LEU A 15 1.49 -13.10 -19.51
CA LEU A 15 0.39 -12.29 -20.04
C LEU A 15 -0.88 -12.41 -19.18
N LEU A 16 -1.24 -13.64 -18.77
CA LEU A 16 -2.39 -13.87 -17.90
C LEU A 16 -2.20 -13.24 -16.52
N GLY A 17 -0.99 -13.32 -15.96
CA GLY A 17 -0.63 -12.63 -14.71
C GLY A 17 -0.75 -11.12 -14.84
N ALA A 18 -0.26 -10.54 -15.93
CA ALA A 18 -0.36 -9.10 -16.19
C ALA A 18 -1.83 -8.63 -16.33
N VAL A 19 -2.67 -9.41 -17.02
CA VAL A 19 -4.11 -9.14 -17.12
C VAL A 19 -4.77 -9.22 -15.75
N TYR A 20 -4.45 -10.24 -14.93
CA TYR A 20 -4.99 -10.39 -13.59
C TYR A 20 -4.62 -9.22 -12.68
N VAL A 21 -3.33 -8.87 -12.59
CA VAL A 21 -2.85 -7.75 -11.76
C VAL A 21 -3.44 -6.43 -12.25
N GLY A 22 -3.45 -6.21 -13.57
CA GLY A 22 -3.99 -4.99 -14.18
C GLY A 22 -5.49 -4.82 -13.96
N ALA A 23 -6.28 -5.87 -14.19
CA ALA A 23 -7.74 -5.81 -14.08
C ALA A 23 -8.22 -5.84 -12.63
N VAL A 24 -7.72 -6.79 -11.83
CA VAL A 24 -8.25 -7.06 -10.48
C VAL A 24 -7.49 -6.26 -9.43
N GLU A 25 -6.18 -6.46 -9.32
CA GLU A 25 -5.40 -5.88 -8.21
C GLU A 25 -5.25 -4.37 -8.30
N MET A 26 -5.14 -3.82 -9.51
CA MET A 26 -4.93 -2.39 -9.74
C MET A 26 -6.17 -1.69 -10.31
N GLY A 27 -6.85 -2.26 -11.32
CA GLY A 27 -7.98 -1.62 -12.00
C GLY A 27 -9.24 -1.54 -11.12
N PHE A 28 -9.78 -2.70 -10.73
CA PHE A 28 -11.02 -2.78 -9.97
C PHE A 28 -10.88 -2.15 -8.57
N THR A 29 -9.79 -2.42 -7.87
CA THR A 29 -9.49 -1.80 -6.57
C THR A 29 -9.42 -0.27 -6.66
N PHE A 30 -8.86 0.27 -7.75
CA PHE A 30 -8.78 1.72 -7.96
C PHE A 30 -10.15 2.34 -8.20
N VAL A 31 -11.02 1.70 -8.99
CA VAL A 31 -12.41 2.14 -9.18
C VAL A 31 -13.17 2.12 -7.86
N LEU A 32 -13.03 1.06 -7.06
CA LEU A 32 -13.63 0.99 -5.72
C LEU A 32 -13.12 2.10 -4.81
N TRP A 33 -11.81 2.33 -4.80
CA TRP A 33 -11.18 3.40 -4.03
C TRP A 33 -11.71 4.77 -4.41
N LEU A 34 -11.73 5.09 -5.72
CA LEU A 34 -12.30 6.34 -6.24
C LEU A 34 -13.77 6.50 -5.85
N THR A 35 -14.55 5.43 -5.95
CA THR A 35 -15.97 5.44 -5.58
C THR A 35 -16.14 5.72 -4.08
N ALA A 36 -15.33 5.10 -3.22
CA ALA A 36 -15.33 5.37 -1.78
C ALA A 36 -14.96 6.83 -1.47
N LEU A 37 -13.97 7.39 -2.18
CA LEU A 37 -13.60 8.80 -2.03
C LEU A 37 -14.69 9.76 -2.50
N ARG A 38 -15.48 9.40 -3.51
CA ARG A 38 -16.61 10.21 -4.00
C ARG A 38 -17.82 10.16 -3.07
N LEU A 39 -18.07 9.03 -2.42
CA LEU A 39 -19.24 8.82 -1.56
C LEU A 39 -18.99 9.22 -0.10
N THR A 40 -17.74 9.31 0.34
CA THR A 40 -17.43 9.65 1.73
C THR A 40 -17.63 11.14 2.01
N ALA A 41 -18.17 11.47 3.18
CA ALA A 41 -18.20 12.85 3.68
C ALA A 41 -16.80 13.39 4.06
N SER A 42 -15.82 12.51 4.27
CA SER A 42 -14.46 12.90 4.67
C SER A 42 -13.41 12.06 3.95
N THR A 43 -12.90 12.59 2.84
CA THR A 43 -11.79 12.02 2.06
C THR A 43 -10.57 11.74 2.93
N ALA A 44 -10.29 12.63 3.89
CA ALA A 44 -9.18 12.46 4.83
C ALA A 44 -9.33 11.22 5.71
N ARG A 45 -10.55 10.84 6.10
CA ARG A 45 -10.81 9.64 6.90
C ARG A 45 -10.51 8.38 6.10
N ILE A 46 -11.01 8.29 4.87
CA ILE A 46 -10.74 7.17 3.97
C ILE A 46 -9.24 7.08 3.66
N ALA A 47 -8.57 8.20 3.36
CA ALA A 47 -7.13 8.25 3.12
C ALA A 47 -6.29 7.76 4.31
N ASN A 48 -6.70 8.07 5.54
CA ASN A 48 -5.99 7.60 6.73
C ASN A 48 -6.04 6.07 6.91
N LEU A 49 -7.02 5.37 6.31
CA LEU A 49 -7.11 3.91 6.39
C LEU A 49 -5.94 3.23 5.67
N ILE A 50 -5.29 3.88 4.70
CA ILE A 50 -4.10 3.33 4.01
C ILE A 50 -2.97 3.08 5.01
N PHE A 51 -2.83 3.90 6.05
CA PHE A 51 -1.82 3.69 7.08
C PHE A 51 -2.04 2.43 7.93
N LEU A 52 -3.23 1.81 7.86
CA LEU A 52 -3.51 0.52 8.48
C LEU A 52 -3.00 -0.67 7.63
N SER A 53 -2.79 -0.47 6.33
CA SER A 53 -2.29 -1.49 5.38
C SER A 53 -1.08 -2.28 5.89
N PRO A 54 0.01 -1.68 6.39
CA PRO A 54 1.18 -2.45 6.82
C PRO A 54 0.90 -3.34 8.05
N PHE A 55 -0.05 -2.97 8.92
CA PHE A 55 -0.46 -3.81 10.04
C PHE A 55 -1.30 -4.99 9.58
N VAL A 56 -2.28 -4.73 8.71
CA VAL A 56 -3.17 -5.77 8.16
C VAL A 56 -2.39 -6.73 7.27
N SER A 57 -1.43 -6.24 6.48
CA SER A 57 -0.53 -7.06 5.69
C SER A 57 0.27 -8.01 6.57
N LEU A 58 0.83 -7.54 7.69
CA LEU A 58 1.50 -8.43 8.65
C LEU A 58 0.56 -9.52 9.17
N LEU A 59 -0.67 -9.15 9.54
CA LEU A 59 -1.69 -10.08 10.01
C LEU A 59 -1.98 -11.16 8.95
N PHE A 60 -2.11 -10.78 7.69
CA PHE A 60 -2.30 -11.76 6.61
C PHE A 60 -1.08 -12.65 6.39
N ILE A 61 0.14 -12.11 6.45
CA ILE A 61 1.36 -12.91 6.30
C ILE A 61 1.46 -13.98 7.40
N GLN A 62 1.19 -13.62 8.65
CA GLN A 62 1.29 -14.57 9.76
C GLN A 62 0.13 -15.57 9.83
N PHE A 63 -1.11 -15.17 9.50
CA PHE A 63 -2.29 -16.05 9.60
C PHE A 63 -2.66 -16.78 8.31
N VAL A 64 -2.55 -16.13 7.14
CA VAL A 64 -2.96 -16.69 5.85
C VAL A 64 -1.81 -17.42 5.17
N LEU A 65 -0.63 -16.80 5.13
CA LEU A 65 0.56 -17.42 4.52
C LEU A 65 1.29 -18.34 5.50
N GLY A 66 1.09 -18.17 6.81
CA GLY A 66 1.77 -18.96 7.85
C GLY A 66 3.27 -18.67 7.96
N GLU A 67 3.73 -17.56 7.37
CA GLU A 67 5.16 -17.23 7.37
C GLU A 67 5.57 -16.54 8.68
N PRO A 68 6.72 -16.95 9.27
CA PRO A 68 7.22 -16.34 10.49
C PRO A 68 7.67 -14.89 10.23
N VAL A 69 6.94 -13.94 10.79
CA VAL A 69 7.30 -12.51 10.72
C VAL A 69 8.56 -12.28 11.57
N ARG A 70 9.66 -11.97 10.89
CA ARG A 70 10.95 -11.67 11.53
C ARG A 70 10.83 -10.40 12.38
N ARG A 71 11.54 -10.35 13.52
CA ARG A 71 11.49 -9.21 14.46
C ARG A 71 11.82 -7.85 13.82
N ALA A 72 12.60 -7.83 12.74
CA ALA A 72 12.94 -6.62 12.00
C ALA A 72 11.71 -5.92 11.38
N THR A 73 10.68 -6.66 10.96
CA THR A 73 9.50 -6.08 10.31
C THR A 73 8.62 -5.24 11.25
N PRO A 74 8.21 -5.72 12.45
CA PRO A 74 7.51 -4.88 13.40
C PRO A 74 8.40 -3.74 13.95
N LEU A 75 9.72 -3.94 14.07
CA LEU A 75 10.65 -2.86 14.41
C LEU A 75 10.66 -1.74 13.35
N GLY A 76 10.74 -2.10 12.07
CA GLY A 76 10.64 -1.15 10.96
C GLY A 76 9.27 -0.45 10.91
N LEU A 77 8.19 -1.17 11.22
CA LEU A 77 6.85 -0.60 11.32
C LEU A 77 6.76 0.47 12.42
N VAL A 78 7.29 0.17 13.61
CA VAL A 78 7.35 1.14 14.73
C VAL A 78 8.16 2.37 14.34
N LEU A 79 9.28 2.19 13.63
CA LEU A 79 10.11 3.29 13.14
C LEU A 79 9.34 4.20 12.16
N ILE A 80 8.64 3.62 11.18
CA ILE A 80 7.85 4.38 10.18
C ILE A 80 6.71 5.14 10.86
N VAL A 81 5.96 4.47 11.75
CA VAL A 81 4.84 5.08 12.48
C VAL A 81 5.34 6.18 13.41
N GLY A 82 6.45 5.95 14.12
CA GLY A 82 7.11 6.96 14.96
C GLY A 82 7.52 8.19 14.17
N GLY A 83 8.12 8.00 12.97
CA GLY A 83 8.46 9.09 12.06
C GLY A 83 7.24 9.88 11.59
N LEU A 84 6.14 9.21 11.25
CA LEU A 84 4.89 9.87 10.84
C LEU A 84 4.28 10.71 11.96
N VAL A 85 4.27 10.19 13.20
CA VAL A 85 3.80 10.92 14.39
C VAL A 85 4.68 12.14 14.64
N TRP A 86 6.00 11.99 14.58
CA TRP A 86 6.95 13.09 14.72
C TRP A 86 6.72 14.20 13.69
N GLN A 87 6.56 13.82 12.41
CA GLN A 87 6.28 14.75 11.32
C GLN A 87 4.96 15.51 11.54
N ARG A 88 3.92 14.81 12.02
CA ARG A 88 2.60 15.41 12.29
C ARG A 88 2.64 16.40 13.46
N MET A 89 3.47 16.15 14.47
CA MET A 89 3.72 17.08 15.57
C MET A 89 4.49 18.33 15.11
N GLY A 90 5.46 18.18 14.21
CA GLY A 90 6.22 19.30 13.64
C GLY A 90 5.40 20.21 12.73
N ARG A 91 4.55 19.66 11.85
CA ARG A 91 3.69 20.45 10.94
C ARG A 91 2.67 21.35 11.64
N ARG A 92 2.25 21.02 12.88
CA ARG A 92 1.37 21.88 13.68
C ARG A 92 2.03 23.22 14.07
N ARG A 93 3.36 23.33 14.02
CA ARG A 93 4.09 24.55 14.38
C ARG A 93 4.22 25.56 13.23
N THR A 94 4.15 25.13 11.97
CA THR A 94 4.35 26.02 10.80
C THR A 94 3.06 26.69 10.31
N SER A 95 1.88 26.14 10.62
CA SER A 95 0.59 26.73 10.18
C SER A 95 0.06 27.87 11.08
N ARG A 96 0.87 28.36 12.03
CA ARG A 96 0.53 29.44 12.96
C ARG A 96 1.43 30.69 12.83
N ALA A 97 2.25 30.75 11.79
CA ALA A 97 3.02 31.95 11.44
C ALA A 97 2.22 32.82 10.46
#